data_AF-A0A7C6PJ80-F1
#
_entry.id   AF-A0A7C6PJ80-F1
#
_cell.length_a   1.000
_cell.length_b   1.000
_cell.length_c   1.000
_cell.angle_alpha   90.00
_cell.angle_beta   90.00
_cell.angle_gamma   90.00
#
_symmetry.space_group_name_H-M   'P 1'
#
loop_
_entity.id
_entity.type
_entity.pdbx_description
1 polymer ?
#
loop_
_entity_poly.entity_id
_entity_poly.type
_entity_poly.pdbx_seq_one_letter_code
_entity_poly.pdbx_strand_id
1 'polypeptide(L)'
;MTEREQFEAWMKSRGTSLAIEHPQAFDAWMAAKAMEREACARLCEKRAEERFSDYGTREHDTGATYYQGRAAEEYDARDEEDEACAAAIRARSNAK
;
A
#
# COMPACT_ATOMS: atom_id res chain seq x y z
N MET A 1 6.24 -17.45 9.96
CA MET A 1 7.25 -16.57 10.57
C MET A 1 6.51 -15.41 11.21
N THR A 2 6.56 -15.30 12.53
CA THR A 2 5.84 -14.28 13.30
C THR A 2 6.47 -12.90 13.13
N GLU A 3 5.75 -11.85 13.50
CA GLU A 3 6.28 -10.47 13.46
C GLU A 3 7.44 -10.28 14.44
N ARG A 4 7.42 -10.98 15.59
CA ARG A 4 8.54 -11.01 16.54
C ARG A 4 9.78 -11.65 15.92
N GLU A 5 9.65 -12.78 15.23
CA GLU A 5 10.76 -13.43 14.54
C GLU A 5 11.35 -12.53 13.44
N GLN A 6 10.50 -11.80 12.71
CA GLN A 6 10.94 -10.83 11.70
C GLN A 6 11.69 -9.64 12.34
N PHE A 7 11.21 -9.14 13.47
CA PHE A 7 11.88 -8.08 14.22
C PHE A 7 13.25 -8.51 14.72
N GLU A 8 13.35 -9.70 15.32
CA GLU A 8 14.62 -10.24 15.79
C GLU A 8 15.61 -10.47 14.65
N ALA A 9 15.15 -10.96 13.49
CA ALA A 9 15.97 -11.10 12.30
C ALA A 9 16.47 -9.73 11.79
N TRP A 10 15.60 -8.72 11.80
CA TRP A 10 15.96 -7.35 11.45
C TRP A 10 17.00 -6.76 12.42
N MET A 11 16.82 -6.93 13.73
CA MET A 11 17.77 -6.52 14.77
C MET A 11 19.14 -7.19 14.59
N LYS A 12 19.15 -8.51 14.36
CA LYS A 12 20.37 -9.28 14.07
C LYS A 12 21.07 -8.78 12.80
N SER A 13 20.31 -8.46 11.75
CA SER A 13 20.87 -7.92 10.50
C SER A 13 21.57 -6.56 10.68
N ARG A 14 21.16 -5.78 11.69
CA ARG A 14 21.76 -4.50 12.07
C ARG A 14 22.92 -4.64 13.06
N GLY A 15 23.30 -5.86 13.45
CA GLY A 15 24.32 -6.11 14.48
C GLY A 15 23.90 -5.66 15.88
N THR A 16 22.60 -5.46 16.13
CA THR A 16 22.08 -5.04 17.43
C THR A 16 21.84 -6.26 18.30
N SER A 17 22.40 -6.26 19.52
CA SER A 17 22.19 -7.35 20.48
C SER A 17 20.76 -7.33 21.00
N LEU A 18 20.08 -8.49 20.99
CA LEU A 18 18.76 -8.67 21.60
C LEU A 18 18.77 -8.43 23.12
N ALA A 19 19.94 -8.45 23.76
CA ALA A 19 20.09 -8.11 25.19
C ALA A 19 19.88 -6.62 25.49
N ILE A 20 19.88 -5.76 24.47
CA ILE A 20 19.64 -4.31 24.54
C ILE A 20 18.25 -3.99 23.93
N GLU A 21 17.31 -4.93 23.95
CA GLU A 21 15.94 -4.63 23.56
C GLU A 21 15.34 -3.62 24.54
N HIS A 22 15.10 -2.40 24.06
CA HIS A 22 14.15 -1.52 24.72
C HIS A 22 12.74 -2.11 24.52
N PRO A 23 11.91 -2.21 25.57
CA PRO A 23 10.55 -2.75 25.47
C PRO A 23 9.70 -2.11 24.35
N GLN A 24 9.98 -0.85 24.01
CA GLN A 24 9.27 -0.07 22.99
C GLN A 24 9.79 -0.27 21.56
N ALA A 25 10.94 -0.93 21.38
CA ALA A 25 11.57 -1.05 20.07
C ALA A 25 10.75 -1.91 19.11
N PHE A 26 10.13 -2.98 19.62
CA PHE A 26 9.22 -3.81 18.84
C PHE A 26 7.98 -3.04 18.39
N ASP A 27 7.35 -2.28 19.32
CA ASP A 27 6.17 -1.47 19.03
C ASP A 27 6.47 -0.37 18.00
N ALA A 28 7.61 0.31 18.14
CA ALA A 28 8.06 1.32 17.19
C ALA A 28 8.34 0.72 15.80
N TRP A 29 8.94 -0.47 15.74
CA TRP A 29 9.17 -1.18 14.49
C TRP A 29 7.85 -1.62 13.83
N MET A 30 6.89 -2.10 14.62
CA MET A 30 5.55 -2.45 14.16
C MET A 30 4.82 -1.23 13.59
N ALA A 31 4.86 -0.09 14.28
CA ALA A 31 4.28 1.16 13.82
C ALA A 31 4.93 1.63 12.50
N ALA A 32 6.25 1.58 12.40
CA ALA A 32 6.97 1.94 11.18
C ALA A 32 6.60 1.03 10.00
N LYS A 33 6.47 -0.28 10.23
CA LYS A 33 6.02 -1.25 9.20
C LYS A 33 4.59 -0.96 8.75
N ALA A 34 3.69 -0.60 9.66
CA ALA A 34 2.33 -0.21 9.32
C ALA A 34 2.29 1.05 8.45
N MET A 35 3.08 2.08 8.81
CA MET A 35 3.21 3.30 8.02
C MET A 35 3.76 3.04 6.61
N GLU A 36 4.80 2.21 6.49
CA GLU A 36 5.40 1.86 5.20
C GLU A 36 4.42 1.08 4.30
N ARG A 37 3.65 0.15 4.89
CA ARG A 37 2.60 -0.59 4.17
C ARG A 37 1.53 0.36 3.65
N GLU A 38 1.07 1.29 4.47
CA GLU A 38 0.08 2.28 4.02
C GLU A 38 0.66 3.19 2.93
N ALA A 39 1.93 3.62 3.05
CA ALA A 39 2.59 4.39 1.99
C ALA A 39 2.64 3.61 0.66
N CYS A 40 2.91 2.31 0.71
CA CYS A 40 2.86 1.43 -0.46
C CYS A 40 1.45 1.28 -1.03
N ALA A 41 0.41 1.10 -0.20
CA ALA A 41 -0.97 1.01 -0.66
C ALA A 41 -1.43 2.32 -1.33
N ARG A 42 -1.07 3.47 -0.76
CA ARG A 42 -1.31 4.81 -1.34
C ARG A 42 -0.61 5.01 -2.68
N LEU A 43 0.54 4.37 -2.90
CA LEU A 43 1.23 4.45 -4.19
C LEU A 43 0.44 3.74 -5.30
N CYS A 44 -0.24 2.64 -5.00
CA CYS A 44 -1.15 1.98 -5.94
C CYS A 44 -2.34 2.87 -6.28
N GLU A 45 -2.99 3.46 -5.26
CA GLU A 45 -4.12 4.39 -5.47
C GLU A 45 -3.71 5.61 -6.32
N LYS A 46 -2.52 6.17 -6.09
CA LYS A 46 -2.01 7.30 -6.88
C LYS A 46 -1.87 6.99 -8.38
N ARG A 47 -1.63 5.73 -8.76
CA ARG A 47 -1.55 5.36 -10.18
C ARG A 47 -2.89 5.47 -10.88
N ALA A 48 -3.97 5.16 -10.19
CA ALA A 48 -5.33 5.37 -10.69
C ALA A 48 -5.65 6.87 -10.78
N GLU A 49 -5.27 7.66 -9.77
CA GLU A 49 -5.42 9.12 -9.80
C GLU A 49 -4.67 9.77 -10.97
N GLU A 50 -3.40 9.38 -11.20
CA GLU A 50 -2.58 9.85 -12.32
C GLU A 50 -3.19 9.47 -13.66
N ARG A 51 -3.66 8.22 -13.80
CA ARG A 51 -4.31 7.73 -15.01
C ARG A 51 -5.60 8.48 -15.32
N PHE A 52 -6.43 8.73 -14.30
CA PHE A 52 -7.64 9.52 -14.44
C PHE A 52 -7.33 10.98 -14.77
N SER A 53 -6.25 11.55 -14.24
CA SER A 53 -5.82 12.90 -14.61
C SER A 53 -5.41 13.00 -16.09
N ASP A 54 -4.79 11.95 -16.63
CA ASP A 54 -4.30 11.94 -18.02
C ASP A 54 -5.38 11.58 -19.04
N TYR A 55 -6.28 10.65 -18.70
CA TYR A 55 -7.21 10.03 -19.64
C TYR A 55 -8.68 10.08 -19.22
N GLY A 56 -8.95 10.49 -17.99
CA GLY A 56 -10.29 10.54 -17.42
C GLY A 56 -11.08 11.74 -17.91
N THR A 57 -12.38 11.55 -18.02
CA THR A 57 -13.34 12.63 -18.28
C THR A 57 -14.25 12.78 -17.08
N ARG A 58 -14.50 14.04 -16.71
CA ARG A 58 -15.52 14.40 -15.74
C ARG A 58 -16.58 15.26 -16.41
N GLU A 59 -17.81 14.76 -16.44
CA GLU A 59 -18.95 15.52 -16.94
C GLU A 59 -19.27 16.71 -16.02
N HIS A 60 -19.50 17.87 -16.63
CA HIS A 60 -19.71 19.12 -15.91
C HIS A 60 -21.07 19.18 -15.22
N ASP A 61 -22.09 18.59 -15.83
CA ASP A 61 -23.49 18.64 -15.41
C ASP A 61 -23.88 17.50 -14.46
N THR A 62 -23.44 16.28 -14.75
CA THR A 62 -23.75 15.09 -13.92
C THR A 62 -22.69 14.82 -12.85
N GLY A 63 -21.45 15.30 -13.06
CA GLY A 63 -20.31 14.94 -12.23
C GLY A 63 -19.79 13.53 -12.45
N ALA A 64 -20.31 12.79 -13.44
CA ALA A 64 -19.88 11.43 -13.75
C ALA A 64 -18.41 11.41 -14.19
N THR A 65 -17.67 10.39 -13.73
CA THR A 65 -16.27 10.17 -14.04
C THR A 65 -16.11 8.86 -14.80
N TYR A 66 -15.48 8.89 -15.96
CA TYR A 66 -15.24 7.71 -16.80
C TYR A 66 -14.07 7.93 -17.74
N TYR A 67 -13.48 6.83 -18.23
CA TYR A 67 -12.52 6.89 -19.32
C TYR A 67 -13.23 6.92 -20.68
N GLN A 68 -12.65 7.64 -21.64
CA GLN A 68 -13.18 7.74 -23.00
C GLN A 68 -12.28 7.02 -24.02
N GLY A 69 -12.89 6.56 -25.12
CA GLY A 69 -12.18 6.01 -26.27
C GLY A 69 -11.91 4.50 -26.19
N ARG A 70 -11.08 4.00 -27.11
CA ARG A 70 -10.86 2.55 -27.31
C ARG A 70 -10.11 1.86 -26.16
N ALA A 71 -9.40 2.62 -25.33
CA ALA A 71 -8.62 2.10 -24.21
C ALA A 71 -9.35 2.23 -22.86
N ALA A 72 -10.61 2.69 -22.85
CA ALA A 72 -11.35 2.92 -21.60
C ALA A 72 -11.44 1.67 -20.72
N GLU A 73 -11.83 0.52 -21.29
CA GLU A 73 -11.89 -0.75 -20.55
C GLU A 73 -10.52 -1.20 -20.02
N GLU A 74 -9.43 -0.87 -20.72
CA GLU A 74 -8.07 -1.19 -20.25
C GLU A 74 -7.70 -0.33 -19.03
N TYR A 75 -8.08 0.95 -19.03
CA TYR A 75 -7.81 1.82 -17.89
C TYR A 75 -8.64 1.45 -16.66
N ASP A 76 -9.93 1.11 -16.85
CA ASP A 76 -10.78 0.60 -15.79
C ASP A 76 -10.20 -0.70 -15.19
N ALA A 77 -9.83 -1.67 -16.04
CA ALA A 77 -9.23 -2.93 -15.57
C ALA A 77 -7.93 -2.71 -14.77
N ARG A 78 -7.09 -1.77 -15.20
CA ARG A 78 -5.87 -1.44 -14.47
C ARG A 78 -6.16 -0.70 -13.16
N ASP A 79 -7.22 0.10 -13.08
CA ASP A 79 -7.61 0.78 -11.83
C ASP A 79 -8.10 -0.26 -10.82
N GLU A 80 -8.89 -1.24 -11.27
CA GLU A 80 -9.31 -2.39 -10.47
C GLU A 80 -8.10 -3.21 -9.97
N GLU A 81 -7.08 -3.43 -10.81
CA GLU A 81 -5.84 -4.10 -10.41
C GLU A 81 -5.06 -3.30 -9.35
N ASP A 82 -4.95 -1.99 -9.50
CA ASP A 82 -4.29 -1.11 -8.53
C ASP A 82 -5.06 -1.08 -7.19
N GLU A 83 -6.40 -1.06 -7.21
CA GLU A 83 -7.25 -1.19 -6.02
C GLU A 83 -7.05 -2.54 -5.33
N ALA A 84 -7.06 -3.64 -6.09
CA ALA A 84 -6.81 -4.98 -5.56
C ALA A 84 -5.40 -5.09 -4.93
N CYS A 85 -4.40 -4.44 -5.52
CA CYS A 85 -3.05 -4.37 -4.99
C CYS A 85 -3.00 -3.63 -3.65
N ALA A 86 -3.62 -2.44 -3.56
CA ALA A 86 -3.72 -1.68 -2.32
C ALA A 86 -4.43 -2.49 -1.21
N ALA A 87 -5.53 -3.15 -1.56
CA ALA A 87 -6.27 -4.03 -0.66
C ALA A 87 -5.42 -5.21 -0.17
N ALA A 88 -4.65 -5.86 -1.05
CA ALA A 88 -3.77 -6.96 -0.70
C ALA A 88 -2.64 -6.53 0.26
N ILE A 89 -2.08 -5.33 0.08
CA ILE A 89 -1.06 -4.76 0.98
C ILE A 89 -1.63 -4.54 2.38
N ARG A 90 -2.84 -3.98 2.48
CA ARG A 90 -3.52 -3.76 3.76
C ARG A 90 -3.95 -5.07 4.42
N ALA A 91 -4.44 -6.04 3.64
CA ALA A 91 -4.86 -7.35 4.14
C ALA A 91 -3.70 -8.17 4.71
N ARG A 92 -2.48 -8.01 4.19
CA ARG A 92 -1.26 -8.58 4.77
C ARG A 92 -1.00 -8.13 6.21
N SER A 93 -1.63 -7.04 6.67
CA SER A 93 -1.58 -6.58 8.06
C SER A 93 -2.49 -7.35 9.00
N ASN A 94 -3.52 -8.05 8.48
CA ASN A 94 -4.51 -8.77 9.28
C ASN A 94 -4.31 -10.30 9.25
N ALA A 95 -3.32 -10.78 8.49
CA ALA A 95 -2.96 -12.19 8.46
C ALA A 95 -2.29 -12.57 9.79
N LYS A 96 -3.07 -13.21 10.67
CA LYS A 96 -2.63 -13.80 11.94
C LYS A 96 -1.58 -14.90 11.73
#